data_AF-S3L5W6-F1
#
_entry.id   AF-S3L5W6-F1
#
_cell.length_a   1.000
_cell.length_b   1.000
_cell.length_c   1.000
_cell.angle_alpha   90.00
_cell.angle_beta   90.00
_cell.angle_gamma   90.00
#
_symmetry.space_group_name_H-M   'P 1'
#
loop_
_entity.id
_entity.type
_entity.pdbx_description
1 polymer ?
#
loop_
_entity_poly.entity_id
_entity_poly.type
_entity_poly.pdbx_seq_one_letter_code
_entity_poly.pdbx_strand_id
1 'polypeptide(L)'
;MFFWGILYATFLAFTRFPCYHYRMIRKILFCTLLVCMISLASRLHAQQSAQTRQKIPSPLYGITLDAVSKSSINKIIDAIKALPVKPTARVIIDADKKPADFVPLLARLHEVSYVLLCPCDSSDMELYETVESYTARFADCVAHLAPYTDIWEVGNEINGEGWLGGTDELIGQKAYAAWKYVHDRGLASALTTYMFKPGDQSMTMEEWLEKFIPPDMKNALDYVLVSYYDEDNEGMHDDWDDMFKNLYEMFPASQLGFGEVGFADPHRAGKAFNAQADAYYRMMPYNDRYVGGYFWWYWQEDCVPHKRNSRWQKIADNFLWMKENY
;
A
#
# COMPACT_ATOMS: atom_id res chain seq x y z
N MET A 1 14.61 20.71 43.43
CA MET A 1 15.87 20.87 44.21
C MET A 1 16.64 19.58 44.46
N PHE A 2 16.11 18.38 44.14
CA PHE A 2 16.81 17.11 44.41
C PHE A 2 17.72 16.60 43.27
N PHE A 3 17.63 17.16 42.06
CA PHE A 3 18.41 16.69 40.89
C PHE A 3 19.82 17.29 40.78
N TRP A 4 20.09 18.42 41.45
CA TRP A 4 21.39 19.10 41.37
C TRP A 4 22.41 18.62 42.42
N GLY A 5 21.96 17.96 43.49
CA GLY A 5 22.85 17.43 44.53
C GLY A 5 23.62 16.17 44.13
N ILE A 6 23.04 15.33 43.25
CA ILE A 6 23.63 14.05 42.84
C ILE A 6 24.74 14.25 41.79
N LEU A 7 24.61 15.26 40.93
CA LEU A 7 25.62 15.62 39.92
C LEU A 7 26.86 16.27 40.53
N TYR A 8 26.75 16.95 41.67
CA TYR A 8 27.89 17.58 42.33
C TYR A 8 28.72 16.57 43.13
N ALA A 9 28.07 15.58 43.75
CA ALA A 9 28.74 14.51 44.50
C ALA A 9 29.53 13.55 43.59
N THR A 10 29.10 13.36 42.34
CA THR A 10 29.85 12.57 41.36
C THR A 10 31.06 13.33 40.81
N PHE A 11 31.07 14.66 40.80
CA PHE A 11 32.20 15.44 40.28
C PHE A 11 33.41 15.48 41.23
N LEU A 12 33.19 15.41 42.55
CA LEU A 12 34.25 15.51 43.57
C LEU A 12 34.97 14.18 43.85
N ALA A 13 34.42 13.04 43.45
CA ALA A 13 35.04 11.72 43.64
C ALA A 13 36.12 11.36 42.58
N PHE A 14 36.29 12.15 41.51
CA PHE A 14 37.19 11.82 40.39
C PHE A 14 38.58 12.47 40.44
N THR A 15 38.96 13.14 41.53
CA THR A 15 40.26 13.83 41.63
C THR A 15 41.45 12.89 41.95
N ARG A 16 41.26 11.57 42.00
CA ARG A 16 42.31 10.59 42.32
C ARG A 16 42.37 9.35 41.41
N PHE A 17 42.00 9.46 40.14
CA PHE A 17 42.21 8.37 39.16
C PHE A 17 43.23 8.73 38.08
N PRO A 18 44.07 7.77 37.63
CA PRO A 18 45.09 8.02 36.61
C PRO A 18 44.48 8.63 35.34
N CYS A 19 45.17 9.61 34.74
CA CYS A 19 44.76 10.40 33.56
C CYS A 19 44.18 9.59 32.37
N TYR A 20 44.47 8.29 32.30
CA TYR A 20 44.02 7.39 31.24
C TYR A 20 42.53 7.04 31.36
N HIS A 21 42.04 6.72 32.56
CA HIS A 21 40.63 6.32 32.76
C HIS A 21 39.66 7.49 32.55
N TYR A 22 40.06 8.71 32.91
CA TYR A 22 39.26 9.92 32.69
C TYR A 22 39.07 10.24 31.20
N ARG A 23 40.12 10.06 30.38
CA ARG A 23 40.04 10.23 28.92
C ARG A 23 39.13 9.19 28.26
N MET A 24 39.19 7.94 28.73
CA MET A 24 38.34 6.85 28.22
C MET A 24 36.87 7.08 28.57
N ILE A 25 36.57 7.45 29.82
CA ILE A 25 35.20 7.74 30.27
C ILE A 25 34.61 8.96 29.53
N ARG A 26 35.38 10.03 29.29
CA ARG A 26 34.90 11.18 28.48
C ARG A 26 34.58 10.78 27.04
N LYS A 27 35.39 9.91 26.42
CA LYS A 27 35.11 9.41 25.06
C LYS A 27 33.85 8.57 25.01
N ILE A 28 33.65 7.69 26.00
CA ILE A 28 32.44 6.86 26.09
C ILE A 28 31.21 7.75 26.27
N LEU A 29 31.21 8.67 27.24
CA LEU A 29 30.09 9.61 27.44
C LEU A 29 29.81 10.48 26.21
N PHE A 30 30.84 10.96 25.52
CA PHE A 30 30.68 11.74 24.29
C PHE A 30 30.05 10.91 23.17
N CYS A 31 30.52 9.68 22.96
CA CYS A 31 29.93 8.76 21.98
C CYS A 31 28.47 8.41 22.33
N THR A 32 28.16 8.14 23.60
CA THR A 32 26.78 7.85 24.04
C THR A 32 25.87 9.05 23.82
N LEU A 33 26.32 10.26 24.18
CA LEU A 33 25.58 11.50 23.92
C LEU A 33 25.37 11.73 22.41
N LEU A 34 26.38 11.49 21.58
CA LEU A 34 26.27 11.62 20.12
C LEU A 34 25.25 10.63 19.55
N VAL A 35 25.26 9.37 20.00
CA VAL A 35 24.28 8.34 19.60
C VAL A 35 22.86 8.68 20.09
N CYS A 36 22.72 9.23 21.31
CA CYS A 36 21.43 9.72 21.81
C CYS A 36 20.93 10.93 21.01
N MET A 37 21.80 11.85 20.63
CA MET A 37 21.44 13.02 19.82
C MET A 37 21.05 12.62 18.39
N ILE A 38 21.77 11.68 17.78
CA ILE A 38 21.44 11.13 16.46
C ILE A 38 20.08 10.42 16.53
N SER A 39 19.85 9.55 17.53
CA SER A 39 18.57 8.84 17.66
C SER A 39 17.39 9.76 17.97
N LEU A 40 17.61 10.84 18.74
CA LEU A 40 16.60 11.87 18.97
C LEU A 40 16.30 12.67 17.71
N ALA A 41 17.33 13.03 16.92
CA ALA A 41 17.16 13.69 15.63
C ALA A 41 16.44 12.80 14.62
N SER A 42 16.75 11.50 14.56
CA SER A 42 16.03 10.52 13.74
C SER A 42 14.55 10.44 14.12
N ARG A 43 14.25 10.40 15.43
CA ARG A 43 12.87 10.37 15.95
C ARG A 43 12.11 11.65 15.66
N LEU A 44 12.76 12.81 15.80
CA LEU A 44 12.17 14.10 15.44
C LEU A 44 11.90 14.20 13.93
N HIS A 45 12.81 13.71 13.08
CA HIS A 45 12.60 13.66 11.64
C HIS A 45 11.44 12.72 11.25
N ALA A 46 11.39 11.53 11.86
CA ALA A 46 10.30 10.56 11.67
C ALA A 46 8.94 11.10 12.18
N GLN A 47 8.95 11.82 13.30
CA GLN A 47 7.75 12.43 13.87
C GLN A 47 7.27 13.62 13.03
N GLN A 48 8.19 14.40 12.47
CA GLN A 48 7.87 15.52 11.58
C GLN A 48 7.36 15.02 10.21
N SER A 49 7.93 13.93 9.67
CA SER A 49 7.41 13.26 8.47
C SER A 49 6.05 12.59 8.71
N ALA A 50 5.81 12.03 9.90
CA ALA A 50 4.50 11.48 10.26
C ALA A 50 3.42 12.55 10.41
N GLN A 51 3.80 13.78 10.81
CA GLN A 51 2.88 14.90 11.04
C GLN A 51 2.54 15.69 9.75
N THR A 52 3.26 15.46 8.66
CA THR A 52 2.92 15.95 7.31
C THR A 52 2.65 14.81 6.34
N ARG A 53 1.95 13.76 6.77
CA ARG A 53 1.35 12.80 5.82
C ARG A 53 0.34 13.57 4.98
N GLN A 54 0.69 13.83 3.73
CA GLN A 54 -0.23 14.45 2.79
C GLN A 54 -1.33 13.43 2.51
N LYS A 55 -2.49 13.62 3.14
CA LYS A 55 -3.66 12.77 2.92
C LYS A 55 -3.95 12.74 1.42
N ILE A 56 -3.99 11.56 0.82
CA ILE A 56 -4.34 11.43 -0.59
C ILE A 56 -5.79 11.90 -0.75
N PRO A 57 -6.09 12.78 -1.72
CA PRO A 57 -7.46 13.22 -1.97
C PRO A 57 -8.37 12.05 -2.32
N SER A 58 -9.62 12.11 -1.85
CA SER A 58 -10.71 11.27 -2.35
C SER A 58 -11.41 12.00 -3.52
N PRO A 59 -11.85 11.29 -4.58
CA PRO A 59 -11.66 9.86 -4.80
C PRO A 59 -10.24 9.49 -5.20
N LEU A 60 -9.88 8.22 -4.99
CA LEU A 60 -8.72 7.60 -5.61
C LEU A 60 -9.05 7.30 -7.08
N TYR A 61 -8.25 7.86 -7.99
CA TYR A 61 -8.30 7.55 -9.42
C TYR A 61 -7.27 6.45 -9.72
N GLY A 62 -7.67 5.19 -9.57
CA GLY A 62 -6.77 4.05 -9.59
C GLY A 62 -6.39 3.61 -11.00
N ILE A 63 -5.09 3.35 -11.18
CA ILE A 63 -4.50 2.67 -12.34
C ILE A 63 -3.47 1.66 -11.83
N THR A 64 -3.32 0.50 -12.46
CA THR A 64 -2.28 -0.47 -12.10
C THR A 64 -1.14 -0.48 -13.12
N LEU A 65 0.08 -0.59 -12.61
CA LEU A 65 1.33 -0.68 -13.36
C LEU A 65 2.09 -1.93 -12.87
N ASP A 66 1.96 -3.04 -13.61
CA ASP A 66 2.52 -4.36 -13.28
C ASP A 66 3.90 -4.60 -13.92
N ALA A 67 4.19 -4.02 -15.10
CA ALA A 67 5.49 -4.19 -15.77
C ALA A 67 6.33 -2.89 -15.90
N VAL A 68 6.45 -2.13 -14.79
CA VAL A 68 7.25 -0.89 -14.76
C VAL A 68 8.73 -1.19 -14.94
N SER A 69 9.38 -0.53 -15.90
CA SER A 69 10.79 -0.74 -16.22
C SER A 69 11.45 0.51 -16.79
N LYS A 70 12.78 0.48 -16.94
CA LYS A 70 13.56 1.56 -17.58
C LYS A 70 13.09 1.86 -19.02
N SER A 71 12.57 0.87 -19.74
CA SER A 71 12.11 1.05 -21.13
C SER A 71 10.66 1.54 -21.22
N SER A 72 9.81 1.24 -20.23
CA SER A 72 8.39 1.64 -20.21
C SER A 72 8.16 2.99 -19.52
N ILE A 73 8.96 3.36 -18.51
CA ILE A 73 8.72 4.51 -17.62
C ILE A 73 8.47 5.85 -18.33
N ASN A 74 9.15 6.14 -19.44
CA ASN A 74 8.92 7.38 -20.18
C ASN A 74 7.51 7.43 -20.78
N LYS A 75 7.05 6.33 -21.38
CA LYS A 75 5.72 6.25 -21.99
C LYS A 75 4.62 6.27 -20.93
N ILE A 76 4.87 5.63 -19.78
CA ILE A 76 3.98 5.63 -18.62
C ILE A 76 3.80 7.07 -18.11
N ILE A 77 4.90 7.78 -17.83
CA ILE A 77 4.84 9.18 -17.36
C ILE A 77 4.12 10.07 -18.37
N ASP A 78 4.41 9.92 -19.66
CA ASP A 78 3.73 10.69 -20.71
C ASP A 78 2.22 10.41 -20.76
N ALA A 79 1.79 9.16 -20.52
CA ALA A 79 0.38 8.80 -20.46
C ALA A 79 -0.31 9.31 -19.18
N ILE A 80 0.36 9.26 -18.03
CA ILE A 80 -0.17 9.77 -16.76
C ILE A 80 -0.30 11.30 -16.78
N LYS A 81 0.70 12.02 -17.28
CA LYS A 81 0.65 13.49 -17.40
C LYS A 81 -0.47 14.00 -18.31
N ALA A 82 -0.97 13.16 -19.21
CA ALA A 82 -2.06 13.50 -20.10
C ALA A 82 -3.46 13.31 -19.44
N LEU A 83 -3.54 12.62 -18.29
CA LEU A 83 -4.82 12.39 -17.61
C LEU A 83 -5.38 13.71 -17.04
N PRO A 84 -6.71 13.84 -16.91
CA PRO A 84 -7.33 15.08 -16.40
C PRO A 84 -7.19 15.28 -14.88
N VAL A 85 -6.59 14.30 -14.20
CA VAL A 85 -6.41 14.22 -12.74
C VAL A 85 -5.04 13.61 -12.43
N LYS A 86 -4.53 13.86 -11.22
CA LYS A 86 -3.36 13.14 -10.68
C LYS A 86 -3.84 11.77 -10.14
N PRO A 87 -3.49 10.64 -10.78
CA PRO A 87 -4.02 9.34 -10.35
C PRO A 87 -3.27 8.79 -9.14
N THR A 88 -3.80 7.71 -8.56
CA THR A 88 -3.06 6.81 -7.68
C THR A 88 -2.62 5.61 -8.50
N ALA A 89 -1.31 5.50 -8.75
CA ALA A 89 -0.73 4.37 -9.45
C ALA A 89 -0.45 3.24 -8.45
N ARG A 90 -1.15 2.12 -8.63
CA ARG A 90 -0.82 0.85 -7.98
C ARG A 90 0.35 0.22 -8.71
N VAL A 91 1.48 0.01 -8.04
CA VAL A 91 2.71 -0.51 -8.67
C VAL A 91 3.05 -1.86 -8.07
N ILE A 92 3.15 -2.87 -8.92
CA ILE A 92 3.53 -4.23 -8.52
C ILE A 92 5.06 -4.33 -8.53
N ILE A 93 5.62 -4.98 -7.51
CA ILE A 93 7.02 -5.38 -7.49
C ILE A 93 7.03 -6.92 -7.52
N ASP A 94 7.25 -7.51 -8.69
CA ASP A 94 7.30 -8.98 -8.84
C ASP A 94 8.37 -9.58 -7.92
N ALA A 95 8.14 -10.82 -7.47
CA ALA A 95 9.02 -11.52 -6.53
C ALA A 95 10.48 -11.64 -7.01
N ASP A 96 10.71 -11.78 -8.31
CA ASP A 96 12.06 -11.89 -8.91
C ASP A 96 12.79 -10.53 -9.02
N LYS A 97 12.10 -9.41 -8.77
CA LYS A 97 12.66 -8.06 -8.88
C LYS A 97 13.20 -7.55 -7.56
N LYS A 98 14.27 -6.77 -7.66
CA LYS A 98 14.89 -6.08 -6.51
C LYS A 98 14.22 -4.72 -6.30
N PRO A 99 13.68 -4.42 -5.11
CA PRO A 99 13.07 -3.12 -4.82
C PRO A 99 14.00 -1.94 -5.10
N ALA A 100 15.31 -2.09 -4.84
CA ALA A 100 16.31 -1.05 -5.13
C ALA A 100 16.34 -0.60 -6.61
N ASP A 101 16.02 -1.48 -7.57
CA ASP A 101 16.01 -1.14 -9.00
C ASP A 101 14.84 -0.21 -9.38
N PHE A 102 13.81 -0.14 -8.54
CA PHE A 102 12.63 0.72 -8.73
C PHE A 102 12.81 2.14 -8.21
N VAL A 103 13.85 2.41 -7.39
CA VAL A 103 14.14 3.76 -6.86
C VAL A 103 14.09 4.87 -7.93
N PRO A 104 14.85 4.78 -9.05
CA PRO A 104 14.81 5.83 -10.07
C PRO A 104 13.48 5.85 -10.87
N LEU A 105 12.70 4.77 -10.84
CA LEU A 105 11.42 4.67 -11.53
C LEU A 105 10.32 5.35 -10.70
N LEU A 106 10.21 4.98 -9.42
CA LEU A 106 9.23 5.55 -8.50
C LEU A 106 9.50 7.01 -8.18
N ALA A 107 10.77 7.43 -8.11
CA ALA A 107 11.11 8.85 -7.95
C ALA A 107 10.47 9.73 -9.03
N ARG A 108 10.42 9.24 -10.28
CA ARG A 108 9.80 9.97 -11.39
C ARG A 108 8.29 9.80 -11.46
N LEU A 109 7.79 8.62 -11.07
CA LEU A 109 6.36 8.34 -11.04
C LEU A 109 5.64 9.19 -9.98
N HIS A 110 6.22 9.30 -8.78
CA HIS A 110 5.67 10.04 -7.63
C HIS A 110 5.50 11.55 -7.90
N GLU A 111 6.26 12.11 -8.83
CA GLU A 111 6.05 13.48 -9.32
C GLU A 111 4.68 13.68 -9.99
N VAL A 112 4.15 12.64 -10.63
CA VAL A 112 2.96 12.71 -11.50
C VAL A 112 1.78 11.87 -11.05
N SER A 113 1.96 10.99 -10.07
CA SER A 113 0.91 10.20 -9.43
C SER A 113 1.16 10.10 -7.92
N TYR A 114 0.14 9.70 -7.17
CA TYR A 114 0.36 9.03 -5.89
C TYR A 114 0.76 7.56 -6.16
N VAL A 115 1.38 6.90 -5.20
CA VAL A 115 1.85 5.51 -5.34
C VAL A 115 1.26 4.64 -4.23
N LEU A 116 0.46 3.66 -4.63
CA LEU A 116 0.12 2.50 -3.83
C LEU A 116 1.08 1.38 -4.26
N LEU A 117 1.99 0.97 -3.39
CA LEU A 117 2.94 -0.09 -3.72
C LEU A 117 2.37 -1.44 -3.30
N CYS A 118 2.45 -2.43 -4.19
CA CYS A 118 2.19 -3.84 -3.93
C CYS A 118 3.54 -4.59 -3.88
N PRO A 119 4.12 -4.84 -2.68
CA PRO A 119 5.37 -5.58 -2.56
C PRO A 119 5.28 -7.06 -2.92
N CYS A 120 4.08 -7.65 -2.87
CA CYS A 120 3.82 -9.04 -3.16
C CYS A 120 2.41 -9.17 -3.74
N ASP A 121 2.34 -9.53 -5.02
CA ASP A 121 1.08 -9.90 -5.65
C ASP A 121 0.55 -11.23 -5.07
N SER A 122 -0.75 -11.48 -5.21
CA SER A 122 -1.38 -12.70 -4.69
C SER A 122 -0.82 -13.94 -5.40
N SER A 123 -0.51 -13.84 -6.69
CA SER A 123 0.11 -14.93 -7.47
C SER A 123 1.55 -15.25 -7.05
N ASP A 124 2.24 -14.31 -6.41
CA ASP A 124 3.61 -14.48 -5.89
C ASP A 124 3.63 -14.94 -4.42
N MET A 125 2.48 -14.94 -3.72
CA MET A 125 2.44 -15.15 -2.27
C MET A 125 2.94 -16.53 -1.83
N GLU A 126 2.79 -17.54 -2.69
CA GLU A 126 3.26 -18.91 -2.41
C GLU A 126 4.80 -18.99 -2.30
N LEU A 127 5.53 -18.06 -2.94
CA LEU A 127 6.99 -17.99 -2.89
C LEU A 127 7.52 -17.55 -1.52
N TYR A 128 6.66 -16.96 -0.69
CA TYR A 128 7.00 -16.52 0.66
C TYR A 128 6.43 -17.51 1.69
N GLU A 129 7.03 -18.69 1.81
CA GLU A 129 6.50 -19.82 2.62
C GLU A 129 6.29 -19.52 4.12
N THR A 130 6.84 -18.43 4.66
CA THR A 130 6.82 -18.10 6.10
C THR A 130 6.40 -16.66 6.34
N VAL A 131 5.94 -16.36 7.56
CA VAL A 131 5.66 -14.99 8.00
C VAL A 131 6.93 -14.12 7.93
N GLU A 132 8.08 -14.70 8.27
CA GLU A 132 9.37 -14.03 8.24
C GLU A 132 9.82 -13.66 6.83
N SER A 133 9.69 -14.58 5.86
CA SER A 133 10.07 -14.31 4.46
C SER A 133 9.14 -13.27 3.83
N TYR A 134 7.84 -13.34 4.10
CA TYR A 134 6.88 -12.32 3.67
C TYR A 134 7.21 -10.96 4.29
N THR A 135 7.41 -10.89 5.61
CA THR A 135 7.78 -9.64 6.29
C THR A 135 9.12 -9.07 5.80
N ALA A 136 10.09 -9.93 5.47
CA ALA A 136 11.39 -9.51 4.93
C ALA A 136 11.23 -8.82 3.57
N ARG A 137 10.29 -9.27 2.72
CA ARG A 137 9.97 -8.59 1.46
C ARG A 137 9.49 -7.15 1.69
N PHE A 138 8.57 -6.97 2.64
CA PHE A 138 8.10 -5.64 3.03
C PHE A 138 9.22 -4.79 3.62
N ALA A 139 10.09 -5.37 4.44
CA ALA A 139 11.22 -4.67 5.00
C ALA A 139 12.20 -4.15 3.93
N ASP A 140 12.48 -4.97 2.91
CA ASP A 140 13.35 -4.60 1.79
C ASP A 140 12.71 -3.49 0.93
N CYS A 141 11.42 -3.62 0.59
CA CYS A 141 10.70 -2.57 -0.11
C CYS A 141 10.69 -1.25 0.68
N VAL A 142 10.35 -1.27 1.98
CA VAL A 142 10.33 -0.07 2.83
C VAL A 142 11.71 0.58 2.93
N ALA A 143 12.79 -0.21 3.03
CA ALA A 143 14.15 0.31 3.13
C ALA A 143 14.56 1.13 1.89
N HIS A 144 14.03 0.78 0.71
CA HIS A 144 14.40 1.40 -0.56
C HIS A 144 13.38 2.39 -1.10
N LEU A 145 12.08 2.12 -0.93
CA LEU A 145 11.00 2.75 -1.69
C LEU A 145 10.11 3.67 -0.85
N ALA A 146 10.21 3.67 0.48
CA ALA A 146 9.42 4.54 1.35
C ALA A 146 9.41 6.03 0.99
N PRO A 147 10.49 6.65 0.47
CA PRO A 147 10.43 8.04 0.02
C PRO A 147 9.48 8.30 -1.16
N TYR A 148 9.02 7.27 -1.86
CA TYR A 148 8.24 7.35 -3.10
C TYR A 148 6.94 6.53 -3.05
N THR A 149 6.52 6.12 -1.85
CA THR A 149 5.32 5.30 -1.63
C THR A 149 4.40 5.99 -0.65
N ASP A 150 3.15 6.22 -1.08
CA ASP A 150 2.13 6.88 -0.26
C ASP A 150 1.28 5.86 0.52
N ILE A 151 0.98 4.71 -0.09
CA ILE A 151 0.22 3.59 0.53
C ILE A 151 0.96 2.27 0.31
N TRP A 152 0.99 1.41 1.32
CA TRP A 152 1.56 0.07 1.27
C TRP A 152 0.45 -0.99 1.27
N GLU A 153 0.32 -1.76 0.20
CA GLU A 153 -0.60 -2.90 0.17
C GLU A 153 0.03 -4.08 0.93
N VAL A 154 -0.50 -4.36 2.11
CA VAL A 154 0.08 -5.32 3.09
C VAL A 154 -0.40 -6.76 2.89
N GLY A 155 -1.34 -6.94 1.97
CA GLY A 155 -1.78 -8.22 1.45
C GLY A 155 -2.68 -7.98 0.25
N ASN A 156 -2.44 -8.73 -0.83
CA ASN A 156 -3.28 -8.73 -2.02
C ASN A 156 -4.13 -10.00 -2.06
N GLU A 157 -5.43 -9.85 -2.33
CA GLU A 157 -6.42 -10.94 -2.46
C GLU A 157 -6.28 -12.02 -1.37
N ILE A 158 -6.10 -11.60 -0.12
CA ILE A 158 -5.63 -12.47 0.96
C ILE A 158 -6.56 -13.64 1.32
N ASN A 159 -7.80 -13.61 0.85
CA ASN A 159 -8.82 -14.63 1.05
C ASN A 159 -8.97 -15.54 -0.19
N GLY A 160 -8.03 -15.46 -1.13
CA GLY A 160 -7.97 -16.29 -2.31
C GLY A 160 -7.77 -17.78 -2.01
N GLU A 161 -8.39 -18.65 -2.81
CA GLU A 161 -8.38 -20.09 -2.60
C GLU A 161 -7.58 -20.82 -3.69
N GLY A 162 -6.49 -21.49 -3.30
CA GLY A 162 -5.77 -22.42 -4.16
C GLY A 162 -4.48 -21.90 -4.80
N TRP A 163 -4.16 -20.60 -4.69
CA TRP A 163 -2.93 -20.03 -5.28
C TRP A 163 -2.00 -19.30 -4.29
N LEU A 164 -2.49 -18.90 -3.11
CA LEU A 164 -1.69 -18.11 -2.16
C LEU A 164 -0.56 -18.90 -1.45
N GLY A 165 -0.65 -20.23 -1.47
CA GLY A 165 0.29 -21.14 -0.79
C GLY A 165 0.19 -21.11 0.74
N GLY A 166 -0.08 -22.26 1.35
CA GLY A 166 -0.21 -22.42 2.80
C GLY A 166 -1.67 -22.48 3.27
N THR A 167 -1.89 -22.24 4.56
CA THR A 167 -3.24 -22.22 5.18
C THR A 167 -3.75 -20.79 5.34
N ASP A 168 -5.07 -20.60 5.41
CA ASP A 168 -5.68 -19.28 5.69
C ASP A 168 -5.10 -18.60 6.94
N GLU A 169 -4.83 -19.39 7.98
CA GLU A 169 -4.24 -18.88 9.22
C GLU A 169 -2.82 -18.35 8.97
N LEU A 170 -2.01 -19.03 8.15
CA LEU A 170 -0.70 -18.54 7.76
C LEU A 170 -0.81 -17.26 6.91
N ILE A 171 -1.77 -17.19 5.99
CA ILE A 171 -1.99 -15.99 5.16
C ILE A 171 -2.40 -14.80 6.01
N GLY A 172 -3.34 -14.98 6.95
CA GLY A 172 -3.71 -13.96 7.93
C GLY A 172 -2.52 -13.49 8.77
N GLN A 173 -1.67 -14.42 9.22
CA GLN A 173 -0.43 -14.09 9.95
C GLN A 173 0.57 -13.30 9.10
N LYS A 174 0.75 -13.65 7.82
CA LYS A 174 1.59 -12.90 6.87
C LYS A 174 1.09 -11.46 6.71
N ALA A 175 -0.20 -11.28 6.39
CA ALA A 175 -0.81 -9.98 6.21
C ALA A 175 -0.71 -9.11 7.48
N TYR A 176 -0.99 -9.71 8.65
CA TYR A 176 -0.85 -9.03 9.93
C TYR A 176 0.59 -8.59 10.23
N ALA A 177 1.58 -9.46 9.99
CA ALA A 177 2.98 -9.12 10.23
C ALA A 177 3.49 -8.01 9.31
N ALA A 178 3.11 -8.04 8.03
CA ALA A 178 3.40 -6.97 7.09
C ALA A 178 2.73 -5.64 7.49
N TRP A 179 1.43 -5.69 7.82
CA TRP A 179 0.70 -4.54 8.34
C TRP A 179 1.37 -3.95 9.57
N LYS A 180 1.67 -4.78 10.58
CA LYS A 180 2.30 -4.34 11.82
C LYS A 180 3.65 -3.69 11.56
N TYR A 181 4.46 -4.27 10.66
CA TYR A 181 5.76 -3.71 10.29
C TYR A 181 5.64 -2.29 9.69
N VAL A 182 4.68 -2.09 8.78
CA VAL A 182 4.37 -0.81 8.12
C VAL A 182 3.75 0.18 9.11
N HIS A 183 2.77 -0.25 9.89
CA HIS A 183 2.03 0.55 10.87
C HIS A 183 2.92 1.07 12.00
N ASP A 184 3.80 0.23 12.57
CA ASP A 184 4.74 0.62 13.64
C ASP A 184 5.75 1.70 13.17
N ARG A 185 5.90 1.89 11.84
CA ARG A 185 6.71 2.95 11.23
C ARG A 185 5.92 4.20 10.85
N GLY A 186 4.62 4.21 11.13
CA GLY A 186 3.74 5.31 10.77
C GLY A 186 3.57 5.47 9.25
N LEU A 187 3.56 4.37 8.51
CA LEU A 187 3.27 4.35 7.08
C LEU A 187 1.80 3.96 6.86
N ALA A 188 1.17 4.49 5.81
CA ALA A 188 -0.22 4.16 5.50
C ALA A 188 -0.31 2.79 4.80
N SER A 189 -1.36 2.04 5.08
CA SER A 189 -1.52 0.64 4.67
C SER A 189 -2.88 0.35 4.04
N ALA A 190 -2.90 -0.52 3.03
CA ALA A 190 -4.08 -1.07 2.39
C ALA A 190 -4.09 -2.59 2.51
N LEU A 191 -5.25 -3.18 2.78
CA LEU A 191 -5.48 -4.62 2.60
C LEU A 191 -6.43 -4.79 1.42
N THR A 192 -6.03 -5.59 0.42
CA THR A 192 -6.87 -5.91 -0.73
C THR A 192 -7.41 -7.32 -0.57
N THR A 193 -8.72 -7.47 -0.71
CA THR A 193 -9.49 -8.72 -0.56
C THR A 193 -10.09 -9.11 -1.90
N TYR A 194 -10.53 -10.34 -2.10
CA TYR A 194 -11.14 -10.79 -3.35
C TYR A 194 -12.61 -11.14 -3.15
N MET A 195 -13.49 -10.58 -3.99
CA MET A 195 -14.90 -10.98 -4.03
C MET A 195 -15.07 -12.13 -5.01
N PHE A 196 -15.45 -13.30 -4.50
CA PHE A 196 -15.83 -14.44 -5.33
C PHE A 196 -17.30 -14.36 -5.74
N LYS A 197 -17.61 -15.02 -6.85
CA LYS A 197 -18.98 -15.44 -7.18
C LYS A 197 -19.60 -16.21 -5.99
N PRO A 198 -20.86 -15.92 -5.62
CA PRO A 198 -21.50 -16.60 -4.51
C PRO A 198 -21.51 -18.13 -4.69
N GLY A 199 -20.93 -18.84 -3.72
CA GLY A 199 -20.83 -20.31 -3.71
C GLY A 199 -19.51 -20.89 -4.23
N ASP A 200 -18.61 -20.08 -4.79
CA ASP A 200 -17.33 -20.55 -5.35
C ASP A 200 -16.16 -20.50 -4.34
N GLN A 201 -16.44 -20.06 -3.10
CA GLN A 201 -15.49 -19.99 -1.99
C GLN A 201 -15.96 -20.87 -0.82
N SER A 202 -15.03 -21.43 -0.07
CA SER A 202 -15.31 -22.24 1.13
C SER A 202 -15.77 -21.43 2.34
N MET A 203 -15.46 -20.14 2.35
CA MET A 203 -15.81 -19.14 3.37
C MET A 203 -16.03 -17.80 2.68
N THR A 204 -17.00 -16.99 3.14
CA THR A 204 -17.13 -15.65 2.53
C THR A 204 -15.93 -14.77 2.82
N MET A 205 -15.71 -13.75 2.00
CA MET A 205 -14.68 -12.73 2.23
C MET A 205 -14.81 -12.14 3.65
N GLU A 206 -16.01 -11.77 4.08
CA GLU A 206 -16.25 -11.21 5.42
C GLU A 206 -16.03 -12.24 6.53
N GLU A 207 -16.44 -13.49 6.34
CA GLU A 207 -16.16 -14.57 7.30
C GLU A 207 -14.65 -14.81 7.46
N TRP A 208 -13.90 -14.77 6.35
CA TRP A 208 -12.44 -14.91 6.36
C TRP A 208 -11.78 -13.76 7.10
N LEU A 209 -12.17 -12.52 6.79
CA LEU A 209 -11.69 -11.32 7.47
C LEU A 209 -12.05 -11.33 8.95
N GLU A 210 -13.24 -11.81 9.30
CA GLU A 210 -13.68 -11.90 10.69
C GLU A 210 -12.77 -12.85 11.48
N LYS A 211 -12.47 -14.00 10.88
CA LYS A 211 -11.72 -15.08 11.51
C LYS A 211 -10.21 -14.83 11.60
N PHE A 212 -9.61 -14.27 10.55
CA PHE A 212 -8.15 -14.25 10.40
C PHE A 212 -7.50 -12.87 10.54
N ILE A 213 -8.27 -11.78 10.44
CA ILE A 213 -7.72 -10.43 10.67
C ILE A 213 -8.02 -9.98 12.11
N PRO A 214 -7.00 -9.70 12.94
CA PRO A 214 -7.20 -9.37 14.34
C PRO A 214 -7.79 -7.96 14.54
N PRO A 215 -8.45 -7.70 15.69
CA PRO A 215 -9.13 -6.43 15.94
C PRO A 215 -8.24 -5.19 15.90
N ASP A 216 -6.97 -5.28 16.31
CA ASP A 216 -6.05 -4.14 16.28
C ASP A 216 -5.75 -3.69 14.84
N MET A 217 -5.56 -4.64 13.92
CA MET A 217 -5.43 -4.35 12.49
C MET A 217 -6.71 -3.76 11.91
N LYS A 218 -7.88 -4.36 12.21
CA LYS A 218 -9.19 -3.83 11.77
C LYS A 218 -9.43 -2.37 12.17
N ASN A 219 -9.02 -2.01 13.38
CA ASN A 219 -9.22 -0.68 13.95
C ASN A 219 -8.23 0.38 13.45
N ALA A 220 -7.19 0.00 12.71
CA ALA A 220 -6.07 0.90 12.39
C ALA A 220 -5.54 0.80 10.95
N LEU A 221 -6.07 -0.10 10.12
CA LEU A 221 -5.86 -0.10 8.67
C LEU A 221 -6.38 1.20 8.04
N ASP A 222 -5.61 1.80 7.14
CA ASP A 222 -6.00 3.04 6.47
C ASP A 222 -6.96 2.79 5.31
N TYR A 223 -6.79 1.66 4.61
CA TYR A 223 -7.63 1.26 3.47
C TYR A 223 -7.98 -0.23 3.51
N VAL A 224 -9.22 -0.55 3.15
CA VAL A 224 -9.64 -1.90 2.75
C VAL A 224 -10.22 -1.81 1.35
N LEU A 225 -9.61 -2.56 0.44
CA LEU A 225 -9.91 -2.52 -0.98
C LEU A 225 -10.40 -3.89 -1.45
N VAL A 226 -11.21 -3.92 -2.50
CA VAL A 226 -11.78 -5.15 -3.06
C VAL A 226 -11.29 -5.35 -4.50
N SER A 227 -10.71 -6.51 -4.77
CA SER A 227 -10.48 -7.05 -6.12
C SER A 227 -11.73 -7.75 -6.60
N TYR A 228 -12.13 -7.48 -7.83
CA TYR A 228 -13.22 -8.19 -8.49
C TYR A 228 -13.08 -8.16 -10.01
N TYR A 229 -13.22 -9.33 -10.63
CA TYR A 229 -13.13 -9.53 -12.07
C TYR A 229 -14.43 -10.18 -12.58
N ASP A 230 -15.13 -9.49 -13.49
CA ASP A 230 -16.40 -9.99 -14.04
C ASP A 230 -16.22 -11.32 -14.80
N GLU A 231 -15.08 -11.50 -15.49
CA GLU A 231 -14.82 -12.71 -16.28
C GLU A 231 -14.61 -13.94 -15.40
N ASP A 232 -13.93 -13.77 -14.26
CA ASP A 232 -13.66 -14.86 -13.31
C ASP A 232 -14.91 -15.24 -12.52
N ASN A 233 -15.82 -14.27 -12.31
CA ASN A 233 -17.00 -14.44 -11.46
C ASN A 233 -18.31 -14.49 -12.26
N GLU A 234 -18.26 -14.59 -13.59
CA GLU A 234 -19.44 -14.56 -14.48
C GLU A 234 -20.36 -13.34 -14.28
N GLY A 235 -19.81 -12.22 -13.79
CA GLY A 235 -20.55 -11.03 -13.39
C GLY A 235 -21.44 -11.21 -12.15
N MET A 236 -21.26 -12.30 -11.39
CA MET A 236 -21.99 -12.60 -10.17
C MET A 236 -21.17 -12.21 -8.94
N HIS A 237 -21.81 -11.50 -8.01
CA HIS A 237 -21.23 -11.08 -6.74
C HIS A 237 -22.35 -10.87 -5.71
N ASP A 238 -22.01 -10.84 -4.43
CA ASP A 238 -22.92 -10.35 -3.39
C ASP A 238 -23.21 -8.85 -3.58
N ASP A 239 -24.33 -8.36 -3.06
CA ASP A 239 -24.74 -6.97 -3.25
C ASP A 239 -23.67 -5.98 -2.74
N TRP A 240 -23.31 -5.00 -3.58
CA TRP A 240 -22.24 -4.05 -3.25
C TRP A 240 -22.59 -3.12 -2.08
N ASP A 241 -23.86 -2.72 -1.92
CA ASP A 241 -24.28 -1.88 -0.79
C ASP A 241 -24.12 -2.66 0.52
N ASP A 242 -24.58 -3.91 0.56
CA ASP A 242 -24.46 -4.77 1.74
C ASP A 242 -22.99 -5.09 2.05
N MET A 243 -22.19 -5.46 1.05
CA MET A 243 -20.78 -5.77 1.25
C MET A 243 -19.99 -4.54 1.75
N PHE A 244 -20.13 -3.37 1.10
CA PHE A 244 -19.41 -2.17 1.56
C PHE A 244 -19.91 -1.68 2.92
N LYS A 245 -21.17 -1.92 3.28
CA LYS A 245 -21.67 -1.67 4.64
C LYS A 245 -21.02 -2.62 5.66
N ASN A 246 -20.89 -3.90 5.36
CA ASN A 246 -20.23 -4.86 6.24
C ASN A 246 -18.75 -4.48 6.48
N LEU A 247 -18.03 -4.12 5.40
CA LEU A 247 -16.65 -3.63 5.52
C LEU A 247 -16.55 -2.32 6.32
N TYR A 248 -17.52 -1.44 6.17
CA TYR A 248 -17.62 -0.20 6.95
C TYR A 248 -17.71 -0.50 8.45
N GLU A 249 -18.55 -1.46 8.85
CA GLU A 249 -18.72 -1.85 10.25
C GLU A 249 -17.48 -2.59 10.80
N MET A 250 -16.88 -3.48 10.01
CA MET A 250 -15.75 -4.31 10.42
C MET A 250 -14.44 -3.52 10.57
N PHE A 251 -14.22 -2.50 9.72
CA PHE A 251 -13.00 -1.70 9.69
C PHE A 251 -13.30 -0.23 9.96
N PRO A 252 -13.48 0.19 11.22
CA PRO A 252 -14.04 1.51 11.55
C PRO A 252 -13.14 2.70 11.19
N ALA A 253 -11.84 2.48 10.94
CA ALA A 253 -10.90 3.54 10.56
C ALA A 253 -10.60 3.61 9.06
N SER A 254 -10.95 2.58 8.29
CA SER A 254 -10.49 2.43 6.91
C SER A 254 -11.32 3.22 5.91
N GLN A 255 -10.67 3.72 4.87
CA GLN A 255 -11.31 4.09 3.62
C GLN A 255 -11.58 2.83 2.79
N LEU A 256 -12.69 2.81 2.05
CA LEU A 256 -13.18 1.63 1.35
C LEU A 256 -13.22 1.85 -0.17
N GLY A 257 -12.93 0.83 -0.95
CA GLY A 257 -12.99 0.96 -2.41
C GLY A 257 -12.63 -0.33 -3.13
N PHE A 258 -12.36 -0.21 -4.42
CA PHE A 258 -11.84 -1.29 -5.24
C PHE A 258 -10.34 -1.19 -5.40
N GLY A 259 -9.64 -2.31 -5.17
CA GLY A 259 -8.20 -2.47 -5.28
C GLY A 259 -7.78 -3.01 -6.65
N GLU A 260 -8.65 -3.77 -7.30
CA GLU A 260 -8.46 -4.29 -8.64
C GLU A 260 -9.81 -4.44 -9.34
N VAL A 261 -9.88 -3.98 -10.58
CA VAL A 261 -11.01 -4.21 -11.50
C VAL A 261 -10.49 -4.34 -12.92
N GLY A 262 -11.31 -4.86 -13.82
CA GLY A 262 -11.02 -4.93 -15.25
C GLY A 262 -11.16 -6.35 -15.77
N PHE A 263 -10.26 -6.71 -16.68
CA PHE A 263 -10.25 -8.02 -17.34
C PHE A 263 -9.10 -8.87 -16.80
N ALA A 264 -9.26 -10.20 -16.87
CA ALA A 264 -8.22 -11.16 -16.45
C ALA A 264 -6.99 -11.16 -17.38
N ASP A 265 -7.13 -10.59 -18.58
CA ASP A 265 -6.05 -10.34 -19.55
C ASP A 265 -6.17 -8.93 -20.20
N PRO A 266 -5.08 -8.37 -20.78
CA PRO A 266 -5.14 -7.12 -21.52
C PRO A 266 -6.20 -7.14 -22.62
N HIS A 267 -7.10 -6.17 -22.61
CA HIS A 267 -8.34 -6.27 -23.37
C HIS A 267 -8.34 -5.37 -24.62
N ARG A 268 -9.05 -5.80 -25.66
CA ARG A 268 -9.18 -5.01 -26.89
C ARG A 268 -10.11 -3.82 -26.67
N ALA A 269 -9.74 -2.67 -27.24
CA ALA A 269 -10.65 -1.52 -27.28
C ALA A 269 -11.98 -1.90 -27.94
N GLY A 270 -13.09 -1.38 -27.42
CA GLY A 270 -14.41 -1.62 -28.00
C GLY A 270 -15.52 -1.50 -26.98
N LYS A 271 -16.70 -1.99 -27.37
CA LYS A 271 -17.92 -1.90 -26.56
C LYS A 271 -17.77 -2.58 -25.18
N ALA A 272 -17.14 -3.76 -25.12
CA ALA A 272 -16.94 -4.49 -23.88
C ALA A 272 -16.07 -3.71 -22.90
N PHE A 273 -14.85 -3.34 -23.33
CA PHE A 273 -13.96 -2.46 -22.55
C PHE A 273 -14.68 -1.21 -22.05
N ASN A 274 -15.36 -0.50 -22.95
CA ASN A 274 -16.02 0.76 -22.61
C ASN A 274 -17.15 0.56 -21.59
N ALA A 275 -17.93 -0.51 -21.73
CA ALA A 275 -19.02 -0.82 -20.82
C ALA A 275 -18.52 -1.16 -19.42
N GLN A 276 -17.47 -1.98 -19.30
CA GLN A 276 -16.92 -2.34 -18.00
C GLN A 276 -16.19 -1.17 -17.34
N ALA A 277 -15.39 -0.41 -18.10
CA ALA A 277 -14.79 0.82 -17.59
C ALA A 277 -15.84 1.84 -17.11
N ASP A 278 -16.99 1.94 -17.80
CA ASP A 278 -18.11 2.76 -17.33
C ASP A 278 -18.77 2.19 -16.08
N ALA A 279 -18.96 0.87 -16.02
CA ALA A 279 -19.60 0.22 -14.89
C ALA A 279 -18.85 0.51 -13.58
N TYR A 280 -17.52 0.42 -13.56
CA TYR A 280 -16.74 0.67 -12.35
C TYR A 280 -16.46 2.15 -12.09
N TYR A 281 -15.83 2.86 -13.03
CA TYR A 281 -15.41 4.24 -12.77
C TYR A 281 -16.60 5.22 -12.66
N ARG A 282 -17.84 4.80 -12.96
CA ARG A 282 -19.03 5.62 -12.74
C ARG A 282 -19.93 5.15 -11.59
N MET A 283 -19.46 4.20 -10.79
CA MET A 283 -20.11 3.87 -9.52
C MET A 283 -20.09 5.09 -8.59
N MET A 284 -21.20 5.34 -7.90
CA MET A 284 -21.30 6.40 -6.90
C MET A 284 -20.84 5.88 -5.52
N PRO A 285 -20.43 6.77 -4.59
CA PRO A 285 -20.07 6.36 -3.24
C PRO A 285 -21.16 5.59 -2.50
N TYR A 286 -20.79 4.46 -1.91
CA TYR A 286 -21.68 3.62 -1.08
C TYR A 286 -21.85 4.17 0.35
N ASN A 287 -20.83 4.89 0.86
CA ASN A 287 -20.83 5.54 2.18
C ASN A 287 -19.80 6.68 2.20
N ASP A 288 -19.71 7.41 3.32
CA ASP A 288 -18.83 8.58 3.47
C ASP A 288 -17.33 8.25 3.58
N ARG A 289 -16.97 6.97 3.71
CA ARG A 289 -15.59 6.47 3.67
C ARG A 289 -15.24 5.75 2.37
N TYR A 290 -16.17 5.71 1.42
CA TYR A 290 -15.93 5.15 0.10
C TYR A 290 -15.08 6.11 -0.76
N VAL A 291 -14.01 5.59 -1.35
CA VAL A 291 -13.01 6.40 -2.09
C VAL A 291 -12.86 6.00 -3.55
N GLY A 292 -13.70 5.10 -4.07
CA GLY A 292 -13.54 4.56 -5.42
C GLY A 292 -12.33 3.64 -5.49
N GLY A 293 -11.19 4.10 -6.01
CA GLY A 293 -10.04 3.25 -6.31
C GLY A 293 -10.15 2.77 -7.74
N TYR A 294 -10.85 1.66 -7.97
CA TYR A 294 -11.06 1.08 -9.31
C TYR A 294 -9.74 0.92 -10.07
N PHE A 295 -8.70 0.39 -9.41
CA PHE A 295 -7.41 0.25 -10.07
C PHE A 295 -7.51 -0.75 -11.22
N TRP A 296 -7.55 -0.22 -12.45
CA TRP A 296 -7.66 -1.04 -13.64
C TRP A 296 -6.38 -1.85 -13.83
N TRP A 297 -6.49 -3.17 -13.68
CA TRP A 297 -5.35 -4.08 -13.52
C TRP A 297 -4.33 -3.99 -14.68
N TYR A 298 -4.78 -4.05 -15.93
CA TYR A 298 -3.90 -3.91 -17.10
C TYR A 298 -3.83 -2.48 -17.65
N TRP A 299 -3.92 -1.45 -16.80
CA TRP A 299 -3.94 -0.06 -17.32
C TRP A 299 -2.67 0.24 -18.12
N GLN A 300 -1.52 -0.27 -17.69
CA GLN A 300 -0.27 -0.07 -18.41
C GLN A 300 -0.34 -0.65 -19.84
N GLU A 301 -0.75 -1.89 -20.00
CA GLU A 301 -0.82 -2.63 -21.26
C GLU A 301 -1.91 -2.06 -22.17
N ASP A 302 -3.05 -1.71 -21.58
CA ASP A 302 -4.20 -1.20 -22.30
C ASP A 302 -4.00 0.24 -22.74
N CYS A 303 -3.45 1.09 -21.88
CA CYS A 303 -3.50 2.55 -22.01
C CYS A 303 -2.15 3.19 -22.37
N VAL A 304 -1.04 2.45 -22.38
CA VAL A 304 0.28 2.98 -22.72
C VAL A 304 0.78 2.44 -24.08
N PRO A 305 1.12 3.30 -25.06
CA PRO A 305 1.08 4.77 -25.02
C PRO A 305 -0.34 5.33 -25.16
N HIS A 306 -0.56 6.56 -24.68
CA HIS A 306 -1.86 7.23 -24.72
C HIS A 306 -2.28 7.74 -26.11
N LYS A 307 -1.30 8.11 -26.96
CA LYS A 307 -1.58 8.76 -28.25
C LYS A 307 -2.30 7.79 -29.18
N ARG A 308 -3.47 8.22 -29.69
CA ARG A 308 -4.35 7.41 -30.56
C ARG A 308 -4.79 6.09 -29.89
N ASN A 309 -4.88 6.09 -28.56
CA ASN A 309 -5.33 4.93 -27.79
C ASN A 309 -6.72 5.22 -27.20
N SER A 310 -7.74 4.56 -27.75
CA SER A 310 -9.12 4.75 -27.31
C SER A 310 -9.42 4.17 -25.93
N ARG A 311 -8.64 3.19 -25.44
CA ARG A 311 -8.75 2.69 -24.06
C ARG A 311 -8.29 3.75 -23.07
N TRP A 312 -7.12 4.34 -23.33
CA TRP A 312 -6.64 5.47 -22.54
C TRP A 312 -7.65 6.63 -22.52
N GLN A 313 -8.20 7.00 -23.69
CA GLN A 313 -9.20 8.07 -23.78
C GLN A 313 -10.44 7.72 -22.94
N LYS A 314 -10.90 6.47 -22.98
CA LYS A 314 -12.04 6.02 -22.21
C LYS A 314 -11.81 6.14 -20.71
N ILE A 315 -10.66 5.69 -20.20
CA ILE A 315 -10.31 5.83 -18.78
C ILE A 315 -10.21 7.33 -18.40
N ALA A 316 -9.59 8.15 -19.26
CA ALA A 316 -9.48 9.59 -19.04
C ALA A 316 -10.86 10.28 -18.96
N ASP A 317 -11.78 9.95 -19.85
CA ASP A 317 -13.16 10.48 -19.84
C ASP A 317 -13.89 10.09 -18.54
N ASN A 318 -13.67 8.87 -18.05
CA ASN A 318 -14.26 8.40 -16.80
C ASN A 318 -13.62 9.06 -15.57
N PHE A 319 -12.32 9.33 -15.57
CA PHE A 319 -11.69 10.15 -14.51
C PHE A 319 -12.22 11.59 -14.49
N LEU A 320 -12.49 12.18 -15.65
CA LEU A 320 -13.13 13.49 -15.71
C LEU A 320 -14.55 13.42 -15.13
N TRP A 321 -15.33 12.41 -15.52
CA TRP A 321 -16.67 12.19 -14.95
C TRP A 321 -16.62 12.02 -13.44
N MET A 322 -15.72 11.18 -12.91
CA MET A 322 -15.54 10.99 -11.47
C MET A 322 -15.26 12.32 -10.77
N LYS A 323 -14.31 13.11 -11.27
CA LYS A 323 -13.97 14.42 -10.71
C LYS A 323 -15.16 15.38 -10.60
N GLU A 324 -16.13 15.26 -11.49
CA GLU A 324 -17.31 16.13 -11.53
C GLU A 324 -18.47 15.61 -10.65
N ASN A 325 -18.48 14.32 -10.30
CA ASN A 325 -19.63 13.65 -9.68
C ASN A 325 -19.34 13.02 -8.30
N TYR A 326 -18.08 12.85 -7.91
CA TYR A 326 -17.68 12.31 -6.61
C TYR A 326 -17.66 13.34 -5.48
#